data_AF-A0A5M9J6B8-F1
#
_entry.id   AF-A0A5M9J6B8-F1
#
_cell.length_a   1.000
_cell.length_b   1.000
_cell.length_c   1.000
_cell.angle_alpha   90.00
_cell.angle_beta   90.00
_cell.angle_gamma   90.00
#
_symmetry.space_group_name_H-M   'P 1'
#
loop_
_entity.id
_entity.type
_entity.pdbx_description
1 polymer ?
#
loop_
_entity_poly.entity_id
_entity_poly.type
_entity_poly.pdbx_seq_one_letter_code
_entity_poly.pdbx_strand_id
1 'polypeptide(L)'
;MALREIPSTFCRLSRREIRSTPISIGRNCRRYASGEAVAAKELPQDFQDLESQSSFTSTTVPNEVIDSFDPIKRAQGRKRELPASRYQYRSPRYYRGPLHPHQPPPRSDPSSREFVPGPFGPNRLEQTYKSTISHDIMTMAYVHKPPGTVQIPKADRLRNMG
;
A
#
# COMPACT_ATOMS: atom_id res chain seq x y z
N MET A 1 47.27 18.69 25.66
CA MET A 1 47.49 18.06 24.34
C MET A 1 46.81 18.93 23.30
N ALA A 2 47.58 19.45 22.35
CA ALA A 2 47.30 20.64 21.55
C ALA A 2 46.22 20.44 20.47
N LEU A 3 45.26 21.36 20.41
CA LEU A 3 44.39 21.56 19.24
C LEU A 3 45.10 22.59 18.34
N ARG A 4 45.51 22.16 17.15
CA ARG A 4 46.08 23.02 16.11
C ARG A 4 44.93 23.69 15.34
N GLU A 5 44.95 25.01 15.33
CA GLU A 5 44.12 25.85 14.47
C GLU A 5 44.62 25.82 13.03
N ILE A 6 43.71 25.84 12.06
CA ILE A 6 44.01 25.97 10.63
C ILE A 6 43.49 27.34 10.18
N PRO A 7 44.31 28.19 9.54
CA PRO A 7 43.83 29.46 9.00
C PRO A 7 43.08 29.24 7.68
N SER A 8 41.79 29.56 7.65
CA SER A 8 40.97 29.58 6.45
C SER A 8 41.12 30.93 5.74
N THR A 9 41.97 31.00 4.73
CA THR A 9 42.00 32.12 3.78
C THR A 9 41.93 31.61 2.36
N PHE A 10 40.75 31.68 1.73
CA PHE A 10 40.68 31.92 0.30
C PHE A 10 39.53 32.84 -0.07
N CYS A 11 39.87 33.70 -1.03
CA CYS A 11 39.23 34.94 -1.42
C CYS A 11 38.12 34.74 -2.46
N ARG A 12 37.12 35.62 -2.36
CA ARG A 12 36.50 36.42 -3.42
C ARG A 12 35.62 35.75 -4.51
N LEU A 13 34.35 36.17 -4.43
CA LEU A 13 33.57 36.90 -5.43
C LEU A 13 33.42 36.29 -6.84
N SER A 14 32.22 35.77 -7.10
CA SER A 14 31.49 36.12 -8.31
C SER A 14 30.00 36.28 -7.98
N ARG A 15 29.53 37.52 -7.87
CA ARG A 15 28.10 37.84 -7.90
C ARG A 15 27.65 37.71 -9.36
N ARG A 16 27.04 36.58 -9.71
CA ARG A 16 26.20 36.51 -10.91
C ARG A 16 24.81 36.97 -10.51
N GLU A 17 24.41 38.10 -11.08
CA GLU A 17 23.02 38.56 -11.07
C GLU A 17 22.13 37.48 -11.67
N ILE A 18 21.26 36.90 -10.84
CA ILE A 18 20.14 36.10 -11.31
C ILE A 18 18.97 37.08 -11.38
N ARG A 19 18.62 37.50 -12.60
CA ARG A 19 17.32 38.13 -12.86
C ARG A 19 16.24 37.15 -12.40
N SER A 20 15.55 37.52 -11.34
CA SER A 20 14.31 36.86 -10.91
C SER A 20 13.23 37.17 -11.94
N THR A 21 12.95 36.24 -12.84
CA THR A 21 11.69 36.23 -13.58
C THR A 21 10.61 35.71 -12.64
N PRO A 22 9.50 36.44 -12.39
CA PRO A 22 8.40 35.88 -11.65
C PRO A 22 7.74 34.79 -12.49
N ILE A 23 8.04 33.52 -12.19
CA ILE A 23 7.20 32.41 -12.63
C ILE A 23 5.90 32.58 -11.84
N SER A 24 4.83 32.97 -12.54
CA SER A 24 3.48 32.85 -12.04
C SER A 24 3.17 31.37 -11.85
N ILE A 25 3.53 30.83 -10.69
CA ILE A 25 3.00 29.57 -10.20
C ILE A 25 1.52 29.85 -9.94
N GLY A 26 0.71 29.67 -10.98
CA GLY A 26 -0.73 29.51 -10.85
C GLY A 26 -0.94 28.34 -9.90
N ARG A 27 -1.09 28.66 -8.62
CA ARG A 27 -1.65 27.76 -7.63
C ARG A 27 -3.05 27.44 -8.13
N ASN A 28 -3.18 26.33 -8.85
CA ASN A 28 -4.44 25.64 -8.99
C ASN A 28 -4.80 25.14 -7.59
N CYS A 29 -5.33 26.05 -6.77
CA CYS A 29 -6.09 25.72 -5.59
C CYS A 29 -7.36 25.03 -6.08
N ARG A 30 -7.25 23.75 -6.45
CA ARG A 30 -8.39 22.84 -6.45
C ARG A 30 -8.85 22.75 -4.99
N ARG A 31 -9.78 23.63 -4.62
CA ARG A 31 -10.56 23.44 -3.41
C ARG A 31 -11.42 22.21 -3.67
N TYR A 32 -11.10 21.10 -3.02
CA TYR A 32 -12.10 20.06 -2.79
C TYR A 32 -13.09 20.67 -1.81
N ALA A 33 -14.22 21.15 -2.33
CA ALA A 33 -15.36 21.57 -1.54
C ALA A 33 -16.15 20.32 -1.12
N SER A 34 -15.60 19.53 -0.21
CA SER A 34 -16.42 18.65 0.63
C SER A 34 -16.96 19.52 1.75
N GLY A 35 -18.11 20.14 1.51
CA GLY A 35 -18.86 20.87 2.53
C GLY A 35 -19.23 19.94 3.68
N GLU A 36 -19.19 20.48 4.88
CA GLU A 36 -19.59 19.85 6.13
C GLU A 36 -20.94 19.14 5.99
N ALA A 37 -20.96 17.82 6.24
CA ALA A 37 -22.19 17.06 6.36
C ALA A 37 -22.87 17.45 7.68
N VAL A 38 -23.96 18.21 7.55
CA VAL A 38 -24.86 18.60 8.63
C VAL A 38 -25.36 17.35 9.35
N ALA A 39 -25.19 17.34 10.67
CA ALA A 39 -25.71 16.32 11.56
C ALA A 39 -27.25 16.21 11.44
N ALA A 40 -27.71 14.98 11.26
CA ALA A 40 -29.10 14.49 11.28
C ALA A 40 -29.98 14.77 10.04
N LYS A 41 -30.15 13.72 9.21
CA LYS A 41 -31.45 13.16 8.77
C LYS A 41 -31.24 11.97 7.84
N GLU A 42 -31.76 10.83 8.26
CA GLU A 42 -31.96 9.56 7.52
C GLU A 42 -30.73 9.01 6.79
N LEU A 43 -30.19 7.89 7.29
CA LEU A 43 -29.21 7.12 6.54
C LEU A 43 -29.85 6.76 5.18
N PRO A 44 -29.23 7.13 4.04
CA PRO A 44 -29.71 6.68 2.74
C PRO A 44 -29.86 5.16 2.77
N GLN A 45 -30.94 4.64 2.20
CA GLN A 45 -31.29 3.21 2.25
C GLN A 45 -30.12 2.30 1.83
N ASP A 46 -29.28 2.77 0.92
CA ASP A 46 -28.06 2.10 0.44
C ASP A 46 -27.02 1.80 1.54
N PHE A 47 -27.02 2.53 2.66
CA PHE A 47 -26.09 2.32 3.78
C PHE A 47 -26.69 1.45 4.89
N GLN A 48 -27.94 1.02 4.77
CA GLN A 48 -28.62 0.23 5.80
C GLN A 48 -28.12 -1.22 5.85
N ASP A 49 -27.63 -1.75 4.73
CA ASP A 49 -27.04 -3.09 4.64
C ASP A 49 -25.59 -3.16 5.16
N LEU A 50 -24.98 -2.01 5.46
CA LEU A 50 -23.63 -1.98 6.02
C LEU A 50 -23.65 -2.34 7.51
N GLU A 51 -22.58 -3.00 7.96
CA GLU A 51 -22.36 -3.29 9.37
C GLU A 51 -22.39 -1.99 10.19
N SER A 52 -23.31 -1.91 11.17
CA SER A 52 -23.53 -0.69 11.95
C SER A 52 -22.37 -0.34 12.88
N GLN A 53 -21.55 -1.32 13.27
CA GLN A 53 -20.40 -1.16 14.16
C GLN A 53 -19.10 -1.59 13.48
N SER A 54 -18.57 -0.73 12.60
CA SER A 54 -17.30 -1.02 11.93
C SER A 54 -16.10 -0.72 12.84
N SER A 55 -15.15 -1.66 12.94
CA SER A 55 -13.88 -1.39 13.61
C SER A 55 -12.97 -0.46 12.82
N PHE A 56 -13.22 -0.23 11.52
CA PHE A 56 -12.40 0.67 10.69
C PHE A 56 -12.65 2.16 10.98
N THR A 57 -13.79 2.50 11.59
CA THR A 57 -14.11 3.88 11.95
C THR A 57 -13.54 4.32 13.29
N SER A 58 -12.92 3.41 14.06
CA SER A 58 -12.24 3.79 15.30
C SER A 58 -10.98 4.59 14.98
N THR A 59 -10.95 5.86 15.39
CA THR A 59 -9.98 6.84 14.89
C THR A 59 -8.55 6.55 15.34
N THR A 60 -8.33 6.17 16.60
CA THR A 60 -7.01 5.85 17.18
C THR A 60 -7.17 5.21 18.56
N VAL A 61 -6.15 4.48 19.02
CA VAL A 61 -6.06 4.01 20.41
C VAL A 61 -5.48 5.14 21.28
N PRO A 62 -6.07 5.46 22.46
CA PRO A 62 -5.55 6.51 23.34
C PRO A 62 -4.18 6.15 23.92
N ASN A 63 -3.31 7.15 24.09
CA ASN A 63 -1.92 6.96 24.54
C ASN A 63 -1.83 6.27 25.91
N GLU A 64 -2.73 6.56 26.84
CA GLU A 64 -2.77 5.93 28.17
C GLU A 64 -2.92 4.40 28.10
N VAL A 65 -3.67 3.90 27.11
CA VAL A 65 -3.84 2.46 26.88
C VAL A 65 -2.58 1.85 26.27
N ILE A 66 -1.89 2.59 25.40
CA ILE A 66 -0.63 2.14 24.78
C ILE A 66 0.46 2.03 25.85
N ASP A 67 0.59 3.04 26.70
CA ASP A 67 1.63 3.11 27.74
C ASP A 67 1.44 2.04 28.83
N SER A 68 0.18 1.67 29.11
CA SER A 68 -0.16 0.61 30.08
C SER A 68 -0.13 -0.80 29.49
N PHE A 69 -0.05 -0.95 28.16
CA PHE A 69 -0.09 -2.26 27.50
C PHE A 69 1.29 -2.93 27.47
N ASP A 70 1.54 -3.80 28.46
CA ASP A 70 2.76 -4.59 28.55
C ASP A 70 2.47 -6.11 28.47
N PRO A 71 2.63 -6.74 27.28
CA PRO A 71 2.33 -8.17 27.10
C PRO A 71 3.33 -9.06 27.84
N ILE A 72 4.57 -8.60 28.06
CA ILE A 72 5.63 -9.37 28.74
C ILE A 72 5.33 -9.45 30.23
N LYS A 73 5.01 -8.32 30.87
CA LYS A 73 4.56 -8.31 32.28
C LYS A 73 3.30 -9.15 32.48
N ARG A 74 2.35 -9.09 31.55
CA ARG A 74 1.12 -9.91 31.60
C ARG A 74 1.43 -11.41 31.47
N ALA A 75 2.43 -11.79 30.69
CA ALA A 75 2.86 -13.18 30.61
C ALA A 75 3.58 -13.64 31.88
N GLN A 76 4.51 -12.85 32.40
CA GLN A 76 5.29 -13.17 33.61
C GLN A 76 4.46 -13.16 34.90
N GLY A 77 3.48 -12.26 35.02
CA GLY A 77 2.61 -12.18 36.18
C GLY A 77 1.64 -13.36 36.32
N ARG A 78 1.46 -14.16 35.27
CA ARG A 78 0.62 -15.35 35.32
C ARG A 78 1.35 -16.49 36.02
N LYS A 79 0.75 -17.00 37.09
CA LYS A 79 1.23 -18.21 37.80
C LYS A 79 1.07 -19.50 36.99
N ARG A 80 0.22 -19.49 35.97
CA ARG A 80 -0.09 -20.65 35.11
C ARG A 80 -0.38 -20.22 33.68
N GLU A 81 -0.19 -21.14 32.75
CA GLU A 81 -0.51 -20.94 31.34
C GLU A 81 -2.01 -20.72 31.13
N LEU A 82 -2.36 -20.00 30.05
CA LEU A 82 -3.75 -19.85 29.66
C LEU A 82 -4.25 -21.17 29.05
N PRO A 83 -5.49 -21.59 29.32
CA PRO A 83 -6.08 -22.73 28.65
C PRO A 83 -6.05 -22.57 27.13
N ALA A 84 -5.80 -23.66 26.41
CA ALA A 84 -5.85 -23.66 24.95
C ALA A 84 -7.25 -23.32 24.43
N SER A 85 -7.33 -22.70 23.26
CA SER A 85 -8.60 -22.39 22.60
C SER A 85 -9.31 -23.67 22.15
N ARG A 86 -10.64 -23.58 22.02
CA ARG A 86 -11.48 -24.66 21.47
C ARG A 86 -11.21 -24.91 19.99
N TYR A 87 -10.84 -23.87 19.24
CA TYR A 87 -10.55 -23.98 17.81
C TYR A 87 -9.13 -24.51 17.58
N GLN A 88 -9.02 -25.73 17.07
CA GLN A 88 -7.75 -26.45 16.91
C GLN A 88 -7.48 -26.88 15.45
N TYR A 89 -8.07 -26.19 14.48
CA TYR A 89 -7.78 -26.46 13.07
C TYR A 89 -6.28 -26.34 12.77
N ARG A 90 -5.75 -27.26 11.96
CA ARG A 90 -4.36 -27.30 11.51
C ARG A 90 -4.34 -27.71 10.05
N SER A 91 -3.61 -26.98 9.21
CA SER A 91 -3.55 -27.28 7.78
C SER A 91 -3.12 -28.74 7.49
N PRO A 92 -3.84 -29.48 6.63
CA PRO A 92 -3.55 -30.88 6.36
C PRO A 92 -2.23 -31.03 5.57
N ARG A 93 -1.55 -32.17 5.74
CA ARG A 93 -0.31 -32.45 5.01
C ARG A 93 -0.52 -32.63 3.49
N TYR A 94 -1.67 -33.16 3.09
CA TYR A 94 -1.97 -33.52 1.70
C TYR A 94 -3.33 -33.01 1.27
N TYR A 95 -3.42 -32.54 0.03
CA TYR A 95 -4.68 -32.22 -0.62
C TYR A 95 -5.35 -33.50 -1.12
N ARG A 96 -6.57 -33.79 -0.63
CA ARG A 96 -7.32 -35.02 -0.95
C ARG A 96 -8.46 -34.76 -1.96
N GLY A 97 -8.43 -33.63 -2.66
CA GLY A 97 -9.48 -33.21 -3.58
C GLY A 97 -10.46 -32.19 -2.98
N PRO A 98 -11.28 -31.53 -3.81
CA PRO A 98 -12.06 -30.35 -3.43
C PRO A 98 -13.24 -30.65 -2.51
N LEU A 99 -13.74 -31.89 -2.50
CA LEU A 99 -14.88 -32.30 -1.67
C LEU A 99 -14.45 -32.93 -0.34
N HIS A 100 -13.15 -33.00 -0.05
CA HIS A 100 -12.70 -33.49 1.25
C HIS A 100 -13.11 -32.51 2.36
N PRO A 101 -13.65 -32.94 3.52
CA PRO A 101 -14.10 -32.00 4.55
C PRO A 101 -12.97 -31.12 5.11
N HIS A 102 -11.76 -31.68 5.20
CA HIS A 102 -10.61 -30.99 5.76
C HIS A 102 -9.76 -30.34 4.65
N GLN A 103 -10.22 -29.20 4.15
CA GLN A 103 -9.55 -28.45 3.08
C GLN A 103 -8.32 -27.69 3.59
N PRO A 104 -7.21 -27.59 2.82
CA PRO A 104 -6.10 -26.71 3.15
C PRO A 104 -6.49 -25.23 2.97
N PRO A 105 -5.93 -24.32 3.79
CA PRO A 105 -6.15 -22.90 3.62
C PRO A 105 -5.32 -22.36 2.44
N PRO A 106 -5.65 -21.17 1.91
CA PRO A 106 -4.90 -20.57 0.81
C PRO A 106 -3.45 -20.24 1.23
N ARG A 107 -2.56 -20.04 0.24
CA ARG A 107 -1.14 -19.71 0.47
C ARG A 107 -0.93 -18.38 1.20
N SER A 108 -1.87 -17.46 1.08
CA SER A 108 -1.83 -16.16 1.78
C SER A 108 -2.15 -16.27 3.26
N ASP A 109 -2.74 -17.37 3.72
CA ASP A 109 -3.09 -17.57 5.12
C ASP A 109 -1.81 -17.92 5.92
N PRO A 110 -1.49 -17.18 7.00
CA PRO A 110 -0.31 -17.47 7.84
C PRO A 110 -0.35 -18.85 8.52
N SER A 111 -1.52 -19.47 8.65
CA SER A 111 -1.68 -20.83 9.16
C SER A 111 -1.44 -21.92 8.10
N SER A 112 -1.26 -21.53 6.84
CA SER A 112 -0.97 -22.44 5.73
C SER A 112 0.44 -23.00 5.79
N ARG A 113 0.59 -24.25 5.34
CA ARG A 113 1.92 -24.89 5.21
C ARG A 113 2.75 -24.30 4.07
N GLU A 114 2.10 -23.65 3.11
CA GLU A 114 2.72 -23.03 1.94
C GLU A 114 2.87 -21.50 2.12
N PHE A 115 2.67 -21.00 3.33
CA PHE A 115 2.78 -19.57 3.60
C PHE A 115 4.21 -19.09 3.38
N VAL A 116 4.35 -18.04 2.58
CA VAL A 116 5.58 -17.30 2.39
C VAL A 116 5.32 -15.88 2.88
N PRO A 117 6.14 -15.35 3.81
CA PRO A 117 5.99 -13.98 4.27
C PRO A 117 6.08 -13.02 3.08
N GLY A 118 5.33 -11.92 3.18
CA GLY A 118 5.33 -10.88 2.15
C GLY A 118 6.71 -10.23 1.96
N PRO A 119 6.82 -9.30 1.00
CA PRO A 119 8.07 -8.61 0.72
C PRO A 119 8.54 -7.81 1.94
N PHE A 120 9.84 -7.92 2.25
CA PHE A 120 10.46 -7.22 3.39
C PHE A 120 10.79 -5.75 3.10
N GLY A 121 10.71 -5.33 1.85
CA GLY A 121 10.98 -3.96 1.42
C GLY A 121 10.76 -3.78 -0.08
N PRO A 122 10.74 -2.54 -0.57
CA PRO A 122 10.60 -2.26 -1.99
C PRO A 122 11.88 -2.65 -2.75
N ASN A 123 11.72 -3.30 -3.91
CA ASN A 123 12.83 -3.56 -4.81
C ASN A 123 13.22 -2.27 -5.55
N ARG A 124 14.48 -1.84 -5.42
CA ARG A 124 15.00 -0.63 -6.06
C ARG A 124 14.79 -0.61 -7.57
N LEU A 125 14.98 -1.74 -8.26
CA LEU A 125 14.82 -1.82 -9.71
C LEU A 125 13.37 -1.65 -10.13
N GLU A 126 12.44 -2.26 -9.39
CA GLU A 126 11.02 -2.13 -9.65
C GLU A 126 10.53 -0.70 -9.41
N GLN A 127 11.02 -0.05 -8.34
CA GLN A 127 10.72 1.34 -8.05
C GLN A 127 11.23 2.26 -9.17
N THR A 128 12.49 2.14 -9.58
CA THR A 128 13.06 2.92 -10.68
C THR A 128 12.30 2.69 -11.99
N TYR A 129 11.97 1.43 -12.29
CA TYR A 129 11.18 1.11 -13.48
C TYR A 129 9.82 1.82 -13.46
N LYS A 130 9.08 1.72 -12.34
CA LYS A 130 7.76 2.33 -12.19
C LYS A 130 7.83 3.85 -12.20
N SER A 131 8.84 4.46 -11.57
CA SER A 131 8.92 5.92 -11.40
C SER A 131 9.43 6.66 -12.62
N THR A 132 10.36 6.08 -13.39
CA THR A 132 10.97 6.74 -14.57
C THR A 132 10.70 5.97 -15.86
N ILE A 133 11.20 4.74 -15.96
CA ILE A 133 11.31 4.00 -17.22
C ILE A 133 9.94 3.69 -17.85
N SER A 134 8.92 3.41 -17.03
CA SER A 134 7.58 3.01 -17.51
C SER A 134 6.94 4.07 -18.41
N HIS A 135 7.09 5.35 -18.07
CA HIS A 135 6.56 6.48 -18.83
C HIS A 135 7.35 6.71 -20.12
N ASP A 136 8.67 6.55 -20.05
CA ASP A 136 9.55 6.67 -21.22
C ASP A 136 9.23 5.58 -22.26
N ILE A 137 9.07 4.32 -21.82
CA ILE A 137 8.69 3.21 -22.71
C ILE A 137 7.30 3.48 -23.32
N MET A 138 6.34 3.90 -22.51
CA MET A 138 4.98 4.19 -23.00
C MET A 138 4.99 5.28 -24.07
N THR A 139 5.76 6.36 -23.87
CA THR A 139 5.81 7.48 -24.82
C THR A 139 6.59 7.13 -26.09
N MET A 140 7.71 6.40 -25.98
CA MET A 140 8.48 5.93 -27.14
C MET A 140 7.70 4.95 -28.02
N ALA A 141 6.89 4.08 -27.41
CA ALA A 141 6.13 3.04 -28.13
C ALA A 141 4.68 3.43 -28.45
N TYR A 142 4.27 4.66 -28.18
CA TYR A 142 2.89 5.10 -28.40
C TYR A 142 2.56 5.16 -29.90
N VAL A 143 1.54 4.41 -30.30
CA VAL A 143 0.92 4.52 -31.63
C VAL A 143 -0.48 5.08 -31.44
N HIS A 144 -0.72 6.27 -32.00
CA HIS A 144 -2.01 6.92 -31.89
C HIS A 144 -3.09 6.09 -32.58
N LYS A 145 -4.15 5.74 -31.83
CA LYS A 145 -5.36 5.12 -32.37
C LYS A 145 -6.44 6.20 -32.50
N PRO A 146 -6.80 6.61 -33.72
CA PRO A 146 -7.84 7.62 -33.93
C PRO A 146 -9.18 7.20 -33.29
N PRO A 147 -10.01 8.16 -32.85
CA PRO A 147 -11.36 7.85 -32.41
C PRO A 147 -12.16 7.19 -33.55
N GLY A 148 -13.02 6.22 -33.22
CA GLY A 148 -13.81 5.47 -34.20
C GLY A 148 -13.07 4.33 -34.91
N THR A 149 -11.80 4.08 -34.60
CA THR A 149 -11.05 2.96 -35.19
C THR A 149 -11.64 1.61 -34.75
N VAL A 150 -12.17 0.85 -35.71
CA VAL A 150 -12.74 -0.49 -35.50
C VAL A 150 -11.66 -1.48 -35.03
N GLN A 151 -11.99 -2.31 -34.04
CA GLN A 151 -11.10 -3.40 -33.60
C GLN A 151 -11.18 -4.56 -34.59
N ILE A 152 -10.06 -4.89 -35.23
CA ILE A 152 -9.99 -6.02 -36.16
C ILE A 152 -9.92 -7.31 -35.33
N PRO A 153 -10.80 -8.30 -35.55
CA PRO A 153 -10.71 -9.58 -34.87
C PRO A 153 -9.39 -10.26 -35.22
N LYS A 154 -8.73 -10.84 -34.21
CA LYS A 154 -7.48 -11.57 -34.42
C LYS A 154 -7.77 -12.82 -35.25
N ALA A 155 -7.04 -12.99 -36.35
CA ALA A 155 -7.15 -14.18 -37.19
C ALA A 155 -6.71 -15.46 -36.45
N ASP A 156 -7.22 -16.60 -36.90
CA ASP A 156 -6.82 -17.91 -36.40
C ASP A 156 -5.30 -18.10 -36.52
N ARG A 157 -4.67 -18.53 -35.42
CA ARG A 157 -3.21 -18.75 -35.41
C ARG A 157 -2.82 -19.96 -36.25
N LEU A 158 -3.65 -21.00 -36.23
CA LEU A 158 -3.50 -22.20 -37.06
C LEU A 158 -4.36 -22.01 -38.30
N ARG A 159 -3.74 -22.16 -39.47
CA ARG A 159 -4.44 -22.08 -40.75
C ARG A 159 -5.30 -23.32 -40.92
N ASN A 160 -6.57 -23.10 -41.23
CA ASN A 160 -7.46 -24.18 -41.64
C ASN A 160 -7.31 -24.38 -43.15
N MET A 161 -7.33 -25.63 -43.61
CA MET A 161 -7.40 -25.93 -45.05
C MET A 161 -8.83 -25.63 -45.51
N GLY A 162 -9.03 -24.50 -46.18
CA GLY A 162 -10.30 -24.05 -46.74
C GLY A 162 -10.07 -23.28 -48.02
#